data_AF-A0AAN9UWA5-F1
#
_entry.id   AF-A0AAN9UWA5-F1
#
_cell.length_a   1.000
_cell.length_b   1.000
_cell.length_c   1.000
_cell.angle_alpha   90.00
_cell.angle_beta   90.00
_cell.angle_gamma   90.00
#
_symmetry.space_group_name_H-M   'P 1'
#
loop_
_entity.id
_entity.type
_entity.pdbx_description
1 polymer ?
#
loop_
_entity_poly.entity_id
_entity_poly.type
_entity_poly.pdbx_seq_one_letter_code
_entity_poly.pdbx_strand_id
1 'polypeptide(L)'
;MDPPDSIPIHEFWGNEKYGRLPFDRSRNPFTCGLTGRTYTNAEMAERLELLARALAARLGWSPSHATPWDKVTAVFSFNSVSPPGQPASGCACLV
;
A
#
# COMPACT_ATOMS: atom_id res chain seq x y z
N MET A 1 22.69 13.87 0.40
CA MET A 1 21.55 14.33 1.22
C MET A 1 21.06 13.12 1.95
N ASP A 2 21.01 13.19 3.27
CA ASP A 2 20.58 12.06 4.09
C ASP A 2 19.06 11.84 4.00
N PRO A 3 18.60 10.59 4.07
CA PRO A 3 17.16 10.30 4.07
C PRO A 3 16.49 10.90 5.32
N PRO A 4 15.26 11.41 5.22
CA PRO A 4 14.55 11.96 6.36
C PRO A 4 14.21 10.88 7.38
N ASP A 5 14.41 11.19 8.66
CA ASP A 5 14.13 10.30 9.80
C ASP A 5 12.79 10.61 10.50
N SER A 6 12.27 11.81 10.29
CA SER A 6 11.11 12.35 10.99
C SER A 6 9.80 12.21 10.20
N ILE A 7 9.85 11.58 9.03
CA ILE A 7 8.70 11.41 8.13
C ILE A 7 8.38 9.92 8.02
N PRO A 8 7.16 9.48 8.37
CA PRO A 8 6.76 8.10 8.14
C PRO A 8 6.91 7.72 6.67
N ILE A 9 7.42 6.52 6.40
CA ILE A 9 7.65 6.05 5.02
C ILE A 9 6.40 6.23 4.16
N HIS A 10 5.21 5.80 4.61
CA HIS A 10 3.97 5.93 3.85
C HIS A 10 3.63 7.38 3.46
N GLU A 11 3.98 8.36 4.31
CA GLU A 11 3.80 9.77 4.01
C GLU A 11 4.85 10.24 3.00
N PHE A 12 6.11 9.81 3.15
CA PHE A 12 7.20 10.21 2.26
C PHE A 12 6.95 9.81 0.79
N TRP A 13 6.51 8.57 0.53
CA TRP A 13 6.27 8.11 -0.86
C TRP A 13 4.82 8.24 -1.33
N GLY A 14 3.86 8.31 -0.40
CA GLY A 14 2.42 8.24 -0.68
C GLY A 14 1.74 9.59 -0.97
N ASN A 15 2.48 10.69 -1.05
CA ASN A 15 1.95 11.99 -1.44
C ASN A 15 2.93 12.80 -2.31
N GLU A 16 2.46 13.92 -2.86
CA GLU A 16 3.22 14.75 -3.80
C GLU A 16 4.13 15.80 -3.14
N LYS A 17 4.11 15.91 -1.80
CA LYS A 17 4.81 16.95 -1.04
C LYS A 17 6.34 16.78 -1.06
N TYR A 18 6.82 15.56 -1.28
CA TYR A 18 8.24 15.20 -1.16
C TYR A 18 8.93 14.94 -2.51
N GLY A 19 8.48 15.64 -3.57
CA GLY A 19 9.23 15.72 -4.84
C GLY A 19 9.00 14.57 -5.82
N ARG A 20 8.01 13.70 -5.58
CA ARG A 20 7.57 12.72 -6.58
C ARG A 20 6.85 13.39 -7.75
N LEU A 21 6.80 12.69 -8.89
CA LEU A 21 5.93 13.11 -10.00
C LEU A 21 4.45 13.09 -9.52
N PRO A 22 3.64 14.10 -9.89
CA PRO A 22 2.22 14.14 -9.55
C PRO A 22 1.47 12.89 -10.02
N PHE A 23 0.42 12.49 -9.30
CA PHE A 23 -0.33 11.26 -9.49
C PHE A 23 -0.99 11.17 -10.87
N ASP A 24 -1.50 12.29 -11.37
CA ASP A 24 -2.16 12.41 -12.67
C ASP A 24 -1.19 12.22 -13.86
N ARG A 25 0.09 12.50 -13.64
CA ARG A 25 1.18 12.36 -14.61
C ARG A 25 2.04 11.12 -14.37
N SER A 26 1.88 10.48 -13.22
CA SER A 26 2.60 9.28 -12.84
C SER A 26 2.05 8.06 -13.59
N ARG A 27 2.95 7.16 -13.98
CA ARG A 27 2.55 5.83 -14.40
C ARG A 27 1.89 5.10 -13.24
N ASN A 28 0.96 4.21 -13.57
CA ASN A 28 0.37 3.34 -12.58
C ASN A 28 1.46 2.48 -11.90
N PRO A 29 1.44 2.36 -10.56
CA PRO A 29 2.50 1.69 -9.81
C PRO A 29 2.58 0.19 -10.11
N PHE A 30 1.46 -0.47 -10.42
CA PHE A 30 1.41 -1.90 -10.69
C PHE A 30 0.47 -2.23 -11.84
N THR A 31 0.87 -3.20 -12.66
CA THR A 31 0.04 -3.77 -13.72
C THR A 31 0.17 -5.29 -13.70
N CYS A 32 -0.94 -6.01 -13.66
CA CYS A 32 -0.96 -7.45 -13.83
C CYS A 32 -0.61 -7.81 -15.27
N GLY A 33 0.51 -8.47 -15.51
CA GLY A 33 0.88 -8.92 -16.86
C GLY A 33 -0.08 -9.93 -17.47
N LEU A 34 -0.82 -10.70 -16.66
CA LEU A 34 -1.76 -11.72 -17.13
C LEU A 34 -3.13 -11.14 -17.51
N THR A 35 -3.60 -10.13 -16.77
CA THR A 35 -4.97 -9.57 -16.96
C THR A 35 -4.98 -8.16 -17.52
N GLY A 36 -3.83 -7.49 -17.60
CA GLY A 36 -3.73 -6.07 -17.92
C GLY A 36 -4.26 -5.13 -16.83
N ARG A 37 -4.79 -5.66 -15.72
CA ARG A 37 -5.36 -4.85 -14.63
C ARG A 37 -4.31 -3.96 -13.99
N THR A 38 -4.69 -2.72 -13.73
CA THR A 38 -3.82 -1.72 -13.13
C THR A 38 -4.64 -0.74 -12.29
N TYR A 39 -3.99 -0.04 -11.37
CA TYR A 39 -4.59 1.00 -10.54
C TYR A 39 -3.73 2.25 -10.64
N THR A 40 -4.37 3.42 -10.64
CA THR A 40 -3.69 4.71 -10.56
C THR A 40 -3.03 4.92 -9.20
N ASN A 41 -2.11 5.88 -9.12
CA ASN A 41 -1.48 6.24 -7.84
C ASN A 41 -2.51 6.74 -6.81
N ALA A 42 -3.52 7.49 -7.26
CA ALA A 42 -4.59 7.99 -6.40
C ALA A 42 -5.43 6.85 -5.79
N GLU A 43 -5.85 5.89 -6.62
CA GLU A 43 -6.58 4.70 -6.14
C GLU A 43 -5.75 3.87 -5.16
N MET A 44 -4.44 3.73 -5.40
CA MET A 44 -3.55 3.01 -4.50
C MET A 44 -3.36 3.72 -3.16
N ALA A 45 -3.23 5.05 -3.16
CA ALA A 45 -3.13 5.85 -1.94
C ALA A 45 -4.42 5.74 -1.09
N GLU A 46 -5.59 5.85 -1.73
CA GLU A 46 -6.88 5.69 -1.06
C GLU A 46 -7.04 4.29 -0.44
N ARG A 47 -6.67 3.25 -1.18
CA ARG A 47 -6.74 1.86 -0.71
C ARG A 47 -5.83 1.59 0.48
N LEU A 48 -4.61 2.14 0.47
CA LEU A 48 -3.69 2.04 1.60
C LEU A 48 -4.32 2.65 2.85
N GLU A 49 -4.90 3.85 2.72
CA GLU A 49 -5.53 4.56 3.83
C GLU A 49 -6.77 3.82 4.37
N LEU A 50 -7.62 3.30 3.50
CA LEU A 50 -8.77 2.51 3.89
C LEU A 50 -8.35 1.21 4.62
N LEU A 51 -7.34 0.52 4.11
CA LEU A 51 -6.84 -0.71 4.72
C LEU A 51 -6.20 -0.42 6.08
N ALA A 52 -5.38 0.62 6.20
CA ALA A 52 -4.76 1.02 7.45
C ALA A 52 -5.81 1.34 8.52
N ARG A 53 -6.86 2.11 8.17
CA ARG A 53 -7.97 2.40 9.08
C ARG A 53 -8.73 1.14 9.50
N ALA A 54 -9.01 0.24 8.56
CA ALA A 54 -9.69 -1.02 8.86
C ALA A 54 -8.86 -1.92 9.79
N LEU A 55 -7.54 -2.03 9.57
CA LEU A 55 -6.64 -2.78 10.43
C LEU A 55 -6.55 -2.16 11.83
N ALA A 56 -6.38 -0.84 11.93
CA ALA A 56 -6.35 -0.12 13.19
C ALA A 56 -7.63 -0.34 14.01
N ALA A 57 -8.80 -0.24 13.36
CA ALA A 57 -10.09 -0.46 14.02
C ALA A 57 -10.29 -1.91 14.45
N ARG A 58 -9.85 -2.89 13.65
CA ARG A 58 -10.09 -4.31 13.91
C ARG A 58 -9.10 -4.92 14.91
N LEU A 59 -7.87 -4.42 14.94
CA LEU A 59 -6.79 -4.92 15.80
C LEU A 59 -6.56 -4.03 17.03
N GLY A 60 -7.22 -2.88 17.12
CA GLY A 60 -7.02 -1.90 18.20
C GLY A 60 -5.64 -1.25 18.16
N TRP A 61 -4.99 -1.22 16.99
CA TRP A 61 -3.64 -0.68 16.87
C TRP A 61 -3.64 0.85 16.83
N SER A 62 -2.71 1.44 17.60
CA SER A 62 -2.43 2.87 17.60
C SER A 62 -0.92 3.08 17.63
N PRO A 63 -0.35 4.08 16.94
CA PRO A 63 1.09 4.34 16.94
C PRO A 63 1.69 4.49 18.34
N SER A 64 0.97 5.13 19.26
CA SER A 64 1.45 5.49 20.60
C SER A 64 1.21 4.43 21.69
N HIS A 65 0.55 3.32 21.38
CA HIS A 65 0.17 2.30 22.36
C HIS A 65 0.78 0.95 22.02
N ALA A 66 1.28 0.19 23.00
CA ALA A 66 1.98 -1.09 22.81
C ALA A 66 3.28 -1.01 21.98
N THR A 67 4.09 -2.07 22.05
CA THR A 67 5.38 -2.09 21.37
C THR A 67 5.20 -2.37 19.87
N PRO A 68 6.15 -1.98 19.00
CA PRO A 68 6.10 -2.35 17.59
C PRO A 68 6.03 -3.86 17.36
N TRP A 69 6.60 -4.66 18.26
CA TRP A 69 6.57 -6.13 18.19
C TRP A 69 5.17 -6.71 18.38
N ASP A 70 4.27 -5.97 19.04
CA ASP A 70 2.86 -6.36 19.21
C ASP A 70 2.01 -6.00 17.97
N LYS A 71 2.58 -5.28 17.00
CA LYS A 71 1.90 -4.76 15.81
C LYS A 71 2.44 -5.38 14.52
N VAL A 72 2.55 -6.70 14.51
CA VAL A 72 3.09 -7.46 13.38
C VAL A 72 1.97 -8.22 12.68
N THR A 73 1.85 -8.03 11.38
CA THR A 73 0.98 -8.85 10.51
C THR A 73 1.82 -9.60 9.48
N ALA A 74 1.44 -10.84 9.17
CA ALA A 74 1.97 -11.57 8.04
C ALA A 74 1.02 -11.46 6.83
N VAL A 75 1.59 -11.25 5.63
CA VAL A 75 0.85 -11.30 4.36
C VAL A 75 1.28 -12.56 3.62
N PHE A 76 0.38 -13.53 3.49
CA PHE A 76 0.58 -14.72 2.67
C PHE A 76 -0.29 -14.63 1.42
N SER A 77 0.33 -14.38 0.28
CA SER A 77 -0.37 -14.20 -1.00
C SER A 77 0.54 -14.51 -2.19
N PHE A 78 -0.05 -14.90 -3.31
CA PHE A 78 0.61 -14.77 -4.61
C PHE A 78 0.74 -13.30 -4.98
N ASN A 79 1.73 -12.98 -5.80
CA ASN A 79 1.87 -11.63 -6.33
C ASN A 79 0.64 -11.27 -7.17
N SER A 80 -0.18 -10.32 -6.72
CA SER A 80 -1.42 -9.97 -7.39
C SER A 80 -1.77 -8.50 -7.17
N VAL A 81 -2.44 -7.91 -8.14
CA VAL A 81 -3.18 -6.65 -7.98
C VAL A 81 -4.65 -7.00 -7.70
N SER A 82 -4.90 -7.53 -6.49
CA SER A 82 -6.19 -8.11 -6.10
C SER A 82 -7.39 -7.16 -6.34
N PRO A 83 -8.59 -7.69 -6.71
CA PRO A 83 -9.85 -6.96 -6.65
C PRO A 83 -10.38 -6.85 -5.21
N PRO A 84 -11.25 -5.89 -4.90
CA PRO A 84 -12.11 -6.01 -3.72
C PRO A 84 -13.13 -7.12 -3.96
N GLY A 85 -13.10 -8.18 -3.14
CA GLY A 85 -14.19 -9.15 -3.04
C GLY A 85 -14.13 -10.40 -3.94
N GLN A 86 -13.02 -10.70 -4.61
CA GLN A 86 -12.84 -12.01 -5.28
C GLN A 86 -11.71 -12.81 -4.65
N PRO A 87 -11.87 -14.15 -4.52
CA PRO A 87 -10.80 -15.00 -4.03
C PRO A 87 -9.58 -14.87 -4.96
N ALA A 88 -8.38 -14.83 -4.37
CA ALA A 88 -7.13 -14.86 -5.09
C ALA A 88 -7.01 -16.17 -5.87
N SER A 89 -7.60 -16.20 -7.07
CA SER A 89 -7.46 -17.30 -8.01
C SER A 89 -6.03 -17.28 -8.55
N GLY A 90 -5.10 -17.88 -7.79
CA GLY A 90 -3.86 -18.52 -8.27
C GLY A 90 -2.93 -17.76 -9.23
N CYS A 91 -3.09 -16.46 -9.44
CA CYS A 91 -2.21 -15.72 -10.35
C CYS A 91 -1.02 -15.19 -9.57
N ALA A 92 0.11 -15.88 -9.67
CA ALA A 92 1.42 -15.34 -9.34
C ALA A 92 1.88 -14.41 -10.48
N CYS A 93 1.94 -13.10 -10.22
CA CYS A 93 2.57 -12.11 -11.08
C CYS A 93 4.00 -11.81 -10.60
N LEU A 94 5.01 -12.49 -11.14
CA LEU A 94 6.40 -12.04 -10.96
C LEU A 94 6.54 -10.58 -11.44
N VAL A 95 7.30 -9.79 -10.67
CA VAL A 95 7.86 -8.49 -11.10
C VAL A 95 8.90 -8.73 -12.18
#